data_AF-A0A5S4T860-F1
#
_entry.id   AF-A0A5S4T860-F1
#
_cell.length_a   1.000
_cell.length_b   1.000
_cell.length_c   1.000
_cell.angle_alpha   90.00
_cell.angle_beta   90.00
_cell.angle_gamma   90.00
#
_symmetry.space_group_name_H-M   'P 1'
#
loop_
_entity.id
_entity.type
_entity.pdbx_description
1 polymer ?
#
loop_
_entity_poly.entity_id
_entity_poly.type
_entity_poly.pdbx_seq_one_letter_code
_entity_poly.pdbx_strand_id
1 'polypeptide(L)'
;AMARVDHSLAGLVLSEFDAKVAVEEYEAAAILAMGKSPKDQVSHIDFRPQSKTLTNLLQFAQAISQVTKDQEVGSEHVLFAILLNPDIMATRLLEMAGYTIKDKGNGEPRLADLRKAIEIHAGYSKEIIKAIHELRKPKKTKNQGSFSDMMKPPSTAGDLADFTRDLTEMA
;
A
#
# COMPACT_ATOMS: atom_id res chain seq x y z
N ALA A 1 -6.24 15.45 -10.21
CA ALA A 1 -5.79 16.06 -8.94
C ALA A 1 -4.29 15.91 -8.76
N MET A 2 -3.75 14.71 -8.47
CA MET A 2 -2.30 14.54 -8.20
C MET A 2 -1.39 15.09 -9.30
N ALA A 3 -1.72 14.87 -10.57
CA ALA A 3 -0.95 15.38 -11.72
C ALA A 3 -1.08 16.89 -11.98
N ARG A 4 -2.00 17.59 -11.31
CA ARG A 4 -2.31 19.03 -11.52
C ARG A 4 -1.99 19.89 -10.30
N VAL A 5 -1.66 19.29 -9.15
CA VAL A 5 -1.31 20.03 -7.95
C VAL A 5 0.18 20.32 -7.98
N ASP A 6 0.50 21.56 -8.30
CA ASP A 6 1.87 22.07 -8.28
C ASP A 6 2.46 21.97 -6.87
N HIS A 7 3.80 21.88 -6.82
CA HIS A 7 4.56 21.80 -5.57
C HIS A 7 4.22 20.61 -4.64
N SER A 8 3.56 19.58 -5.18
CA SER A 8 3.42 18.28 -4.50
C SER A 8 4.49 17.31 -4.98
N LEU A 9 4.96 16.41 -4.12
CA LEU A 9 5.96 15.40 -4.51
C LEU A 9 5.41 14.42 -5.54
N ALA A 10 4.12 14.05 -5.43
CA ALA A 10 3.45 13.27 -6.46
C ALA A 10 3.38 14.02 -7.81
N GLY A 11 3.06 15.32 -7.80
CA GLY A 11 3.04 16.14 -9.01
C GLY A 11 4.43 16.25 -9.65
N LEU A 12 5.47 16.47 -8.84
CA LEU A 12 6.87 16.49 -9.28
C LEU A 12 7.28 15.16 -9.93
N VAL A 13 6.93 14.03 -9.32
CA VAL A 13 7.22 12.70 -9.87
C VAL A 13 6.52 12.48 -11.20
N LEU A 14 5.25 12.88 -11.30
CA LEU A 14 4.46 12.69 -12.53
C LEU A 14 4.99 13.58 -13.66
N SER A 15 5.44 14.80 -13.35
CA SER A 15 5.95 15.73 -14.37
C SER A 15 7.29 15.33 -14.99
N GLU A 16 8.08 14.46 -14.34
CA GLU A 16 9.26 13.85 -14.97
C GLU A 16 8.94 13.08 -16.26
N PHE A 17 7.68 12.66 -16.40
CA PHE A 17 7.20 11.87 -17.52
C PHE A 17 6.38 12.69 -18.52
N ASP A 18 6.25 14.02 -18.36
CA ASP A 18 5.40 14.88 -19.20
C ASP A 18 5.77 14.82 -20.69
N ALA A 19 7.03 14.55 -21.01
CA ALA A 19 7.49 14.37 -22.40
C ALA A 19 6.88 13.13 -23.08
N LYS A 20 6.31 12.20 -22.31
CA LYS A 20 5.71 10.94 -22.77
C LYS A 20 4.24 10.81 -22.39
N VAL A 21 3.87 11.29 -21.22
CA VAL A 21 2.51 11.25 -20.67
C VAL A 21 2.14 12.66 -20.25
N ALA A 22 1.49 13.40 -21.15
CA ALA A 22 1.07 14.76 -20.87
C ALA A 22 0.00 14.79 -19.76
N VAL A 23 -0.12 15.91 -19.06
CA VAL A 23 -1.07 16.04 -17.94
C VAL A 23 -2.52 15.83 -18.39
N GLU A 24 -2.82 16.18 -19.64
CA GLU A 24 -4.11 16.00 -20.31
C GLU A 24 -4.46 14.50 -20.48
N GLU A 25 -3.47 13.62 -20.62
CA GLU A 25 -3.69 12.18 -20.81
C GLU A 25 -4.31 11.52 -19.57
N TYR A 26 -3.98 12.01 -18.36
CA TYR A 26 -4.62 11.53 -17.13
C TYR A 26 -6.10 11.89 -17.09
N GLU A 27 -6.46 13.07 -17.59
CA GLU A 27 -7.85 13.52 -17.67
C GLU A 27 -8.61 12.76 -18.75
N ALA A 28 -8.01 12.61 -19.94
CA ALA A 28 -8.56 11.81 -21.02
C ALA A 28 -8.81 10.35 -20.57
N ALA A 29 -7.85 9.75 -19.86
CA ALA A 29 -8.00 8.42 -19.27
C ALA A 29 -9.17 8.36 -18.28
N ALA A 30 -9.33 9.37 -17.42
CA ALA A 30 -10.44 9.43 -16.47
C ALA A 30 -11.80 9.55 -17.18
N ILE A 31 -11.90 10.40 -18.20
CA ILE A 31 -13.11 10.57 -19.01
C ILE A 31 -13.49 9.24 -19.68
N LEU A 32 -12.50 8.59 -20.28
CA LEU A 32 -12.69 7.30 -20.96
C LEU A 32 -13.15 6.21 -19.99
N ALA A 33 -12.51 6.09 -18.82
CA ALA A 33 -12.85 5.08 -17.82
C ALA A 33 -14.25 5.30 -17.20
N MET A 34 -14.63 6.56 -17.02
CA MET A 34 -15.93 6.93 -16.44
C MET A 34 -17.06 6.95 -17.48
N GLY A 35 -16.71 6.97 -18.77
CA GLY A 35 -17.66 7.12 -19.89
C GLY A 35 -18.42 8.46 -19.88
N LYS A 36 -17.90 9.46 -19.16
CA LYS A 36 -18.54 10.77 -18.95
C LYS A 36 -17.48 11.85 -18.78
N SER A 37 -17.70 12.99 -19.41
CA SER A 37 -16.88 14.18 -19.21
C SER A 37 -17.32 14.96 -17.96
N PRO A 38 -16.39 15.68 -17.31
CA PRO A 38 -16.73 16.71 -16.32
C PRO A 38 -17.74 17.71 -16.89
N LYS A 39 -18.59 18.27 -16.03
CA LYS A 39 -19.52 19.35 -16.41
C LYS A 39 -18.82 20.69 -16.26
N ASP A 40 -18.88 21.53 -17.27
CA ASP A 40 -18.30 22.89 -17.24
C ASP A 40 -19.00 23.81 -16.24
N GLN A 41 -20.31 23.62 -16.05
CA GLN A 41 -21.12 24.36 -15.09
C GLN A 41 -21.92 23.40 -14.22
N VAL A 42 -21.79 23.58 -12.91
CA VAL A 42 -22.45 22.76 -11.90
C VAL A 42 -23.33 23.67 -11.05
N SER A 43 -24.65 23.56 -11.21
CA SER A 43 -25.62 24.32 -10.42
C SER A 43 -25.87 23.73 -9.02
N HIS A 44 -25.53 22.45 -8.81
CA HIS A 44 -25.69 21.76 -7.54
C HIS A 44 -24.56 20.73 -7.34
N ILE A 45 -23.94 20.73 -6.15
CA ILE A 45 -22.85 19.83 -5.79
C ILE A 45 -23.38 18.81 -4.79
N ASP A 46 -23.50 17.56 -5.23
CA ASP A 46 -23.77 16.42 -4.36
C ASP A 46 -22.46 15.87 -3.80
N PHE A 47 -22.24 16.00 -2.49
CA PHE A 47 -21.12 15.31 -1.84
C PHE A 47 -21.38 13.80 -1.81
N ARG A 48 -20.43 13.04 -2.36
CA ARG A 48 -20.47 11.57 -2.36
C ARG A 48 -19.57 11.03 -1.25
N PRO A 49 -19.99 9.96 -0.55
CA PRO A 49 -19.13 9.30 0.43
C PRO A 49 -17.91 8.67 -0.26
N GLN A 50 -16.85 8.47 0.51
CA GLN A 50 -15.67 7.74 0.03
C GLN A 50 -16.03 6.30 -0.30
N SER A 51 -15.45 5.77 -1.37
CA SER A 51 -15.57 4.35 -1.70
C SER A 51 -14.73 3.51 -0.73
N LYS A 52 -15.11 2.25 -0.52
CA LYS A 52 -14.32 1.30 0.28
C LYS A 52 -12.87 1.17 -0.22
N THR A 53 -12.68 1.19 -1.54
CA THR A 53 -11.35 1.16 -2.16
C THR A 53 -10.53 2.38 -1.78
N LEU A 54 -11.13 3.58 -1.81
CA LEU A 54 -10.44 4.81 -1.41
C LEU A 54 -10.09 4.80 0.08
N THR A 55 -11.02 4.36 0.95
CA THR A 55 -10.75 4.23 2.38
C THR A 55 -9.57 3.31 2.67
N ASN A 56 -9.55 2.12 2.06
CA ASN A 56 -8.44 1.17 2.22
C ASN A 56 -7.11 1.72 1.66
N LEU A 57 -7.17 2.44 0.54
CA LEU A 57 -6.00 3.08 -0.06
C LEU A 57 -5.40 4.13 0.88
N LEU A 58 -6.23 5.00 1.48
CA LEU A 58 -5.78 6.04 2.40
C LEU A 58 -5.26 5.45 3.71
N GLN A 59 -5.88 4.38 4.22
CA GLN A 59 -5.33 3.63 5.36
C GLN A 59 -3.96 3.04 5.04
N PHE A 60 -3.77 2.55 3.82
CA PHE A 60 -2.47 2.03 3.40
C PHE A 60 -1.43 3.15 3.26
N ALA A 61 -1.79 4.29 2.67
CA ALA A 61 -0.93 5.47 2.61
C ALA A 61 -0.53 5.96 4.03
N GLN A 62 -1.47 5.93 4.98
CA GLN A 62 -1.20 6.23 6.39
C GLN A 62 -0.19 5.25 7.02
N ALA A 63 -0.26 3.96 6.68
CA ALA A 63 0.71 2.99 7.15
C ALA A 63 2.10 3.21 6.53
N ILE A 64 2.16 3.66 5.26
CA ILE A 64 3.42 4.03 4.61
C ILE A 64 4.06 5.22 5.34
N SER A 65 3.28 6.28 5.64
CA SER A 65 3.82 7.46 6.34
C SER A 65 4.40 7.12 7.72
N GLN A 66 3.83 6.12 8.40
CA GLN A 66 4.37 5.63 9.68
C GLN A 66 5.71 4.91 9.51
N VAL A 67 5.90 4.18 8.40
CA VAL A 67 7.17 3.50 8.09
C VAL A 67 8.26 4.49 7.70
N THR A 68 7.90 5.54 6.95
CA THR A 68 8.82 6.62 6.57
C THR A 68 9.09 7.59 7.73
N LYS A 69 8.30 7.49 8.81
CA LYS A 69 8.35 8.34 10.02
C LYS A 69 7.94 9.78 9.77
N ASP A 70 7.10 10.00 8.77
CA ASP A 70 6.52 11.30 8.48
C ASP A 70 5.35 11.60 9.43
N GLN A 71 5.21 12.87 9.79
CA GLN A 71 4.15 13.33 10.71
C GLN A 71 2.76 13.25 10.05
N GLU A 72 2.70 13.39 8.73
CA GLU A 72 1.47 13.47 7.96
C GLU A 72 1.54 12.60 6.70
N VAL A 73 0.38 12.32 6.12
CA VAL A 73 0.28 11.58 4.87
C VAL A 73 0.47 12.54 3.70
N GLY A 74 1.70 12.62 3.20
CA GLY A 74 2.01 13.33 1.96
C GLY A 74 1.49 12.66 0.68
N SER A 75 1.54 13.42 -0.42
CA SER A 75 1.02 13.04 -1.74
C SER A 75 1.68 11.79 -2.32
N GLU A 76 2.97 11.63 -2.05
CA GLU A 76 3.82 10.52 -2.43
C GLU A 76 3.43 9.23 -1.75
N HIS A 77 2.99 9.27 -0.48
CA HIS A 77 2.44 8.09 0.19
C HIS A 77 1.19 7.58 -0.53
N VAL A 78 0.31 8.47 -0.96
CA VAL A 78 -0.91 8.11 -1.68
C VAL A 78 -0.58 7.58 -3.08
N LEU A 79 0.33 8.24 -3.81
CA LEU A 79 0.76 7.77 -5.13
C LEU A 79 1.48 6.41 -5.05
N PHE A 80 2.33 6.21 -4.06
CA PHE A 80 3.02 4.94 -3.83
C PHE A 80 2.02 3.83 -3.45
N ALA A 81 1.03 4.15 -2.62
CA ALA A 81 -0.06 3.24 -2.30
C ALA A 81 -0.87 2.83 -3.55
N ILE A 82 -1.09 3.74 -4.51
CA ILE A 82 -1.72 3.43 -5.79
C ILE A 82 -0.85 2.43 -6.57
N LEU A 83 0.42 2.77 -6.79
CA LEU A 83 1.34 1.96 -7.59
C LEU A 83 1.63 0.57 -7.01
N LEU A 84 1.44 0.40 -5.70
CA LEU A 84 1.59 -0.89 -5.04
C LEU A 84 0.32 -1.74 -5.09
N ASN A 85 -0.82 -1.18 -5.52
CA ASN A 85 -2.10 -1.87 -5.68
C ASN A 85 -2.52 -1.87 -7.17
N PRO A 86 -2.14 -2.90 -7.96
CA PRO A 86 -2.41 -2.92 -9.41
C PRO A 86 -3.89 -3.09 -9.77
N ASP A 87 -4.73 -3.51 -8.84
CA ASP A 87 -6.13 -3.90 -9.10
C ASP A 87 -7.13 -2.75 -8.93
N ILE A 88 -6.68 -1.56 -8.53
CA ILE A 88 -7.57 -0.41 -8.34
C ILE A 88 -7.69 0.43 -9.61
N MET A 89 -8.82 1.10 -9.75
CA MET A 89 -9.09 1.96 -10.91
C MET A 89 -8.01 3.03 -11.11
N ALA A 90 -7.47 3.62 -10.04
CA ALA A 90 -6.42 4.62 -10.15
C ALA A 90 -5.16 4.11 -10.87
N THR A 91 -4.77 2.85 -10.65
CA THR A 91 -3.63 2.25 -11.35
C THR A 91 -3.96 1.98 -12.81
N ARG A 92 -5.20 1.56 -13.10
CA ARG A 92 -5.69 1.42 -14.47
C ARG A 92 -5.72 2.74 -15.24
N LEU A 93 -6.05 3.85 -14.56
CA LEU A 93 -5.97 5.18 -15.17
C LEU A 93 -4.54 5.55 -15.57
N LEU A 94 -3.54 5.21 -14.75
CA LEU A 94 -2.13 5.40 -15.15
C LEU A 94 -1.79 4.55 -16.38
N GLU A 95 -2.25 3.30 -16.43
CA GLU A 95 -2.05 2.46 -17.62
C GLU A 95 -2.70 3.05 -18.88
N MET A 96 -3.92 3.55 -18.74
CA MET A 96 -4.67 4.19 -19.82
C MET A 96 -4.04 5.51 -20.28
N ALA A 97 -3.42 6.25 -19.37
CA ALA A 97 -2.71 7.50 -19.69
C ALA A 97 -1.39 7.26 -20.45
N GLY A 98 -0.84 6.04 -20.42
CA GLY A 98 0.34 5.68 -21.20
C GLY A 98 1.36 4.81 -20.47
N TYR A 99 1.22 4.60 -19.16
CA TYR A 99 2.18 3.78 -18.42
C TYR A 99 2.02 2.29 -18.72
N THR A 100 3.14 1.57 -18.80
CA THR A 100 3.14 0.13 -19.03
C THR A 100 3.48 -0.67 -17.77
N ILE A 101 2.86 -1.85 -17.59
CA ILE A 101 3.22 -2.78 -16.50
C ILE A 101 4.52 -3.51 -16.82
N LYS A 102 4.67 -3.94 -18.07
CA LYS A 102 5.82 -4.69 -18.59
C LYS A 102 6.51 -3.87 -19.64
N ASP A 103 7.82 -4.03 -19.72
CA ASP A 103 8.62 -3.44 -20.78
C ASP A 103 8.15 -4.00 -22.14
N LYS A 104 7.76 -3.08 -23.03
CA LYS A 104 7.36 -3.39 -24.41
C LYS A 104 8.49 -3.09 -25.41
N GLY A 105 9.66 -2.65 -24.95
CA GLY A 105 10.82 -2.32 -25.78
C GLY A 105 10.67 -1.05 -26.63
N ASN A 106 9.59 -0.29 -26.43
CA ASN A 106 9.27 0.91 -27.19
C ASN A 106 9.62 2.22 -26.48
N GLY A 107 10.25 2.14 -25.29
CA GLY A 107 10.65 3.32 -24.51
C GLY A 107 9.50 4.05 -23.82
N GLU A 108 8.32 3.43 -23.72
CA GLU A 108 7.20 3.97 -22.94
C GLU A 108 7.48 3.84 -21.44
N PRO A 109 7.08 4.83 -20.63
CA PRO A 109 7.33 4.80 -19.21
C PRO A 109 6.56 3.67 -18.55
N ARG A 110 7.15 3.06 -17.52
CA ARG A 110 6.54 1.95 -16.77
C ARG A 110 6.02 2.44 -15.43
N LEU A 111 5.05 1.73 -14.88
CA LEU A 111 4.64 1.91 -13.48
C LEU A 111 5.82 1.67 -12.50
N ALA A 112 6.78 0.83 -12.89
CA ALA A 112 8.01 0.62 -12.14
C ALA A 112 8.92 1.86 -12.14
N ASP A 113 8.94 2.64 -13.23
CA ASP A 113 9.75 3.86 -13.34
C ASP A 113 9.15 4.96 -12.46
N LEU A 114 7.82 5.12 -12.45
CA LEU A 114 7.13 5.99 -11.48
C LEU A 114 7.43 5.61 -10.03
N ARG A 115 7.37 4.30 -9.72
CA ARG A 115 7.71 3.81 -8.37
C ARG A 115 9.14 4.22 -8.02
N LYS A 116 10.07 4.07 -8.97
CA LYS A 116 11.47 4.41 -8.76
C LYS A 116 11.70 5.90 -8.55
N ALA A 117 11.01 6.75 -9.31
CA ALA A 117 11.05 8.20 -9.14
C ALA A 117 10.59 8.61 -7.73
N ILE A 118 9.52 8.01 -7.20
CA ILE A 118 9.07 8.26 -5.83
C ILE A 118 10.14 7.88 -4.81
N GLU A 119 10.76 6.71 -4.94
CA GLU A 119 11.82 6.27 -4.03
C GLU A 119 13.00 7.27 -3.99
N ILE A 120 13.32 7.87 -5.14
CA ILE A 120 14.43 8.83 -5.26
C ILE A 120 14.02 10.17 -4.64
N HIS A 121 12.91 10.76 -5.08
CA HIS A 121 12.48 12.08 -4.63
C HIS A 121 12.04 12.12 -3.17
N ALA A 122 11.41 11.06 -2.68
CA ALA A 122 11.05 10.93 -1.27
C ALA A 122 12.21 10.45 -0.38
N GLY A 123 13.38 10.14 -0.96
CA GLY A 123 14.57 9.71 -0.22
C GLY A 123 14.40 8.38 0.51
N TYR A 124 13.62 7.44 -0.02
CA TYR A 124 13.36 6.17 0.64
C TYR A 124 14.59 5.26 0.61
N SER A 125 15.07 4.88 1.80
CA SER A 125 16.15 3.90 1.95
C SER A 125 15.67 2.49 1.54
N LYS A 126 16.61 1.58 1.29
CA LYS A 126 16.28 0.18 0.95
C LYS A 126 15.49 -0.50 2.07
N GLU A 127 15.78 -0.16 3.32
CA GLU A 127 15.12 -0.66 4.52
C GLU A 127 13.67 -0.17 4.57
N ILE A 128 13.44 1.12 4.27
CA ILE A 128 12.10 1.71 4.18
C ILE A 128 11.29 1.04 3.07
N ILE A 129 11.87 0.91 1.87
CA ILE A 129 11.22 0.25 0.73
C ILE A 129 10.80 -1.18 1.11
N LYS A 130 11.72 -1.94 1.72
CA LYS A 130 11.42 -3.30 2.19
C LYS A 130 10.29 -3.32 3.21
N ALA A 131 10.31 -2.42 4.20
CA ALA A 131 9.27 -2.33 5.22
C ALA A 131 7.89 -1.99 4.61
N ILE A 132 7.84 -1.06 3.65
CA ILE A 132 6.61 -0.72 2.91
C ILE A 132 6.08 -1.96 2.15
N HIS A 133 6.94 -2.72 1.49
CA HIS A 133 6.53 -3.95 0.82
C HIS A 133 6.01 -5.03 1.79
N GLU A 134 6.51 -5.07 3.02
CA GLU A 134 6.05 -5.99 4.06
C GLU A 134 4.65 -5.63 4.59
N LEU A 135 4.24 -4.36 4.56
CA LEU A 135 2.88 -3.94 4.93
C LEU A 135 1.79 -4.61 4.09
N ARG A 136 2.09 -4.98 2.84
CA ARG A 136 1.13 -5.66 1.95
C ARG A 136 0.99 -7.14 2.23
N LYS A 137 1.95 -7.75 2.90
CA LYS A 137 1.85 -9.17 3.26
C LYS A 137 0.76 -9.26 4.33
N PRO A 138 -0.24 -10.15 4.18
CA PRO A 138 -1.19 -10.39 5.25
C PRO A 138 -0.37 -10.70 6.50
N LYS A 139 -0.58 -9.94 7.59
CA LYS A 139 0.04 -10.23 8.87
C LYS A 139 -0.33 -11.68 9.16
N LYS A 140 0.63 -12.60 9.03
CA LYS A 140 0.44 -13.94 9.53
C LYS A 140 0.13 -13.73 11.00
N THR A 141 -1.11 -13.98 11.39
CA THR A 141 -1.47 -14.15 12.80
C THR A 141 -0.42 -15.13 13.28
N LYS A 142 0.50 -14.68 14.13
CA LYS A 142 1.35 -15.61 14.87
C LYS A 142 0.37 -16.35 15.77
N ASN A 143 -0.26 -17.40 15.23
CA ASN A 143 -0.81 -18.44 16.06
C ASN A 143 0.39 -18.93 16.86
N GLN A 144 0.46 -18.49 18.12
CA GLN A 144 1.32 -19.04 19.14
C GLN A 144 0.92 -20.52 19.26
N GLY A 145 1.64 -21.34 18.52
CA GLY A 145 1.32 -22.74 18.31
C GLY A 145 2.20 -23.25 17.19
N SER A 146 3.51 -23.22 17.44
CA SER A 146 4.48 -23.89 16.56
C SER A 146 4.08 -25.36 16.45
N PHE A 147 4.14 -25.95 15.27
CA PHE A 147 3.89 -27.38 15.05
C PHE A 147 4.75 -28.27 15.98
N SER A 148 5.90 -27.76 16.44
CA SER A 148 6.73 -28.41 17.46
C SER A 148 6.06 -28.56 18.83
N ASP A 149 5.14 -27.66 19.20
CA ASP A 149 4.42 -27.75 20.48
C ASP A 149 3.29 -28.79 20.46
N MET A 150 2.76 -29.15 19.27
CA MET A 150 1.79 -30.24 19.12
C MET A 150 2.43 -31.64 19.05
N MET A 151 3.74 -31.71 18.86
CA MET A 151 4.53 -32.96 18.83
C MET A 151 5.25 -33.24 20.15
N LYS A 152 5.05 -32.41 21.18
CA LYS A 152 5.55 -32.72 22.52
C LYS A 152 4.67 -33.83 23.11
N PRO A 153 5.25 -34.98 23.51
CA PRO A 153 4.50 -35.98 24.26
C PRO A 153 3.94 -35.33 25.54
N PRO A 154 2.76 -35.75 26.02
CA PRO A 154 2.18 -35.21 27.24
C PRO A 154 3.21 -35.32 28.35
N SER A 155 3.51 -34.20 29.00
CA SER A 155 4.43 -34.14 30.13
C SER A 155 3.85 -34.98 31.27
N THR A 156 4.36 -36.18 31.46
CA THR A 156 4.10 -37.03 32.64
C THR A 156 4.96 -36.59 33.82
N ALA A 157 5.00 -35.29 34.08
CA ALA A 157 5.61 -34.72 35.27
C ALA A 157 4.49 -34.41 36.26
N GLY A 158 4.03 -35.46 36.97
CA GLY A 158 3.38 -35.27 38.25
C GLY A 158 4.41 -34.69 39.22
N ASP A 159 4.05 -33.60 39.89
CA ASP A 159 4.92 -32.94 40.86
C ASP A 159 5.36 -33.93 41.95
N LEU A 160 6.67 -33.98 42.21
CA LEU A 160 7.26 -34.78 43.29
C LEU A 160 6.73 -34.40 44.70
N ALA A 161 5.97 -33.30 44.81
CA ALA A 161 5.33 -32.85 46.04
C ALA A 161 4.19 -33.76 46.51
N ASP A 162 3.55 -34.53 45.61
CA ASP A 162 2.43 -35.42 45.97
C ASP A 162 2.89 -36.71 46.66
N PHE A 163 4.15 -37.12 46.50
CA PHE A 163 4.70 -38.34 47.15
C PHE A 163 5.26 -38.10 48.56
N THR A 164 5.42 -36.84 48.99
CA THR A 164 5.92 -36.49 50.32
C THR A 164 4.83 -36.25 51.37
N ARG A 165 3.56 -36.29 50.98
CA ARG A 165 2.44 -35.95 51.87
C ARG A 165 1.82 -37.16 52.58
N ASP A 166 2.09 -38.37 52.11
CA ASP A 166 1.36 -39.59 52.53
C ASP A 166 2.16 -40.53 53.47
N LEU A 167 3.39 -40.15 53.86
CA LEU A 167 4.21 -40.94 54.80
C LEU A 167 4.12 -40.45 56.26
N THR A 168 3.26 -39.48 56.56
CA THR A 168 3.03 -38.95 57.92
C THR A 168 1.71 -39.36 58.57
N GLU A 169 0.86 -40.15 57.90
CA GLU A 169 -0.42 -40.63 58.46
C GLU A 169 -0.45 -42.15 58.75
N MET A 170 0.70 -42.84 58.75
CA MET A 170 0.81 -44.24 59.20
C MET A 170 1.80 -44.41 60.37
N ALA A 171 1.63 -43.61 61.43
CA ALA A 171 2.22 -43.83 62.75
C ALA A 171 1.16 -43.68 63.85
#